data_AF-F0R0W3-F1
#
_entry.id   AF-F0R0W3-F1
#
_cell.length_a   1.000
_cell.length_b   1.000
_cell.length_c   1.000
_cell.angle_alpha   90.00
_cell.angle_beta   90.00
_cell.angle_gamma   90.00
#
_symmetry.space_group_name_H-M   'P 1'
#
loop_
_entity.id
_entity.type
_entity.pdbx_description
1 polymer ?
#
loop_
_entity_poly.entity_id
_entity_poly.type
_entity_poly.pdbx_seq_one_letter_code
_entity_poly.pdbx_strand_id
1 'polypeptide(L)'
;MKKICSLFAATLFSVALAAQNPIIQTLYTPDPAPYVHGDTVYLFVDHDEDDALYFKMKDWLLYSTTDMVNWTYRGTPLSTETFQWARQGDNAWAAQAVERNGKWYWYVCAEDTTMHLHGLGVAVADRPEGPYKDALGKPLVPGAWGFIDPSVFIDDDGQSYLFWGNNGLWYAKLNDDMISLGSEIMPVKGLEDPEAFGPLVMKMDYQLGKEKLKTGYEEGPWVTKRNGLYYLVYAAGGVPEHLAYSTSRSINGPWKYEGRIMDEAENSFTIHAGSIEFKGRNFMFYHNGTAVNGGGFRRSTAIEEFSYTADGKIPFIPFTREGVRTPVSHLNPYERVEAETMADSYGLKTDRRTGGNHHYVTSIHNGDWMRLRSVDFGKEGAKRLLASVMKVQDTGATIEFHAAGQILAVVPVCRAGELTVEIQQQLTGVHDLFILFRGGDGELFDFDWWQVE
;
A
#
# COMPACT_ATOMS: atom_id res chain seq x y z
N MET A 1 -6.57 56.58 37.81
CA MET A 1 -5.82 55.48 37.15
C MET A 1 -6.44 54.15 37.52
N LYS A 2 -7.29 53.57 36.67
CA LYS A 2 -7.74 52.17 36.79
C LYS A 2 -7.42 51.50 35.46
N LYS A 3 -6.46 50.56 35.48
CA LYS A 3 -6.06 49.76 34.33
C LYS A 3 -7.13 48.68 34.11
N ILE A 4 -7.71 48.65 32.92
CA ILE A 4 -8.53 47.55 32.42
C ILE A 4 -7.55 46.56 31.79
N CYS A 5 -7.45 45.35 32.36
CA CYS A 5 -6.77 44.23 31.71
C CYS A 5 -7.77 43.53 30.80
N SER A 6 -7.56 43.61 29.49
CA SER A 6 -8.25 42.79 28.50
C SER A 6 -7.60 41.41 28.48
N LEU A 7 -8.35 40.36 28.83
CA LEU A 7 -7.97 38.98 28.51
C LEU A 7 -8.17 38.75 27.01
N PHE A 8 -7.08 38.48 26.29
CA PHE A 8 -7.14 37.86 24.97
C PHE A 8 -7.48 36.38 25.15
N ALA A 9 -8.67 35.97 24.71
CA ALA A 9 -8.99 34.56 24.54
C ALA A 9 -8.31 34.08 23.25
N ALA A 10 -7.28 33.24 23.38
CA ALA A 10 -6.72 32.50 22.27
C ALA A 10 -7.70 31.38 21.90
N THR A 11 -8.39 31.53 20.77
CA THR A 11 -9.16 30.45 20.15
C THR A 11 -8.18 29.41 19.60
N LEU A 12 -8.06 28.28 20.31
CA LEU A 12 -7.47 27.06 19.78
C LEU A 12 -8.32 26.61 18.59
N PHE A 13 -7.79 26.73 17.38
CA PHE A 13 -8.29 25.99 16.23
C PHE A 13 -8.02 24.51 16.49
N SER A 14 -9.05 23.77 16.91
CA SER A 14 -9.05 22.31 16.84
C SER A 14 -9.03 21.95 15.35
N VAL A 15 -7.88 21.55 14.84
CA VAL A 15 -7.80 20.86 13.55
C VAL A 15 -8.63 19.59 13.71
N ALA A 16 -9.82 19.57 13.12
CA ALA A 16 -10.59 18.34 13.04
C ALA A 16 -9.76 17.36 12.22
N LEU A 17 -9.15 16.38 12.89
CA LEU A 17 -8.37 15.33 12.23
C LEU A 17 -9.36 14.48 11.44
N ALA A 18 -9.25 14.52 10.11
CA ALA A 18 -10.07 13.71 9.23
C ALA A 18 -9.46 12.32 9.07
N ALA A 19 -10.32 11.31 9.00
CA ALA A 19 -9.93 9.94 8.69
C ALA A 19 -9.23 9.86 7.31
N GLN A 20 -8.35 8.87 7.17
CA GLN A 20 -7.71 8.49 5.91
C GLN A 20 -7.59 6.97 5.74
N ASN A 21 -7.40 6.18 6.80
CA ASN A 21 -7.35 4.72 6.64
C ASN A 21 -8.75 4.18 6.27
N PRO A 22 -8.83 3.22 5.32
CA PRO A 22 -7.75 2.70 4.48
C PRO A 22 -7.31 3.71 3.41
N ILE A 23 -6.02 3.74 3.06
CA ILE A 23 -5.39 4.82 2.26
C ILE A 23 -5.79 4.86 0.77
N ILE A 24 -6.41 3.79 0.26
CA ILE A 24 -6.91 3.67 -1.12
C ILE A 24 -8.40 3.26 -1.07
N GLN A 25 -9.25 4.00 -1.78
CA GLN A 25 -10.71 3.75 -1.80
C GLN A 25 -11.25 3.34 -3.18
N THR A 26 -10.43 3.44 -4.24
CA THR A 26 -10.87 3.11 -5.61
C THR A 26 -10.78 1.60 -5.89
N LEU A 27 -9.91 0.87 -5.19
CA LEU A 27 -9.70 -0.58 -5.32
C LEU A 27 -9.39 -1.20 -3.95
N TYR A 28 -9.63 -2.50 -3.80
CA TYR A 28 -9.21 -3.27 -2.62
C TYR A 28 -7.76 -3.73 -2.80
N THR A 29 -6.93 -3.40 -1.82
CA THR A 29 -5.46 -3.42 -1.87
C THR A 29 -4.88 -4.17 -0.67
N PRO A 30 -5.03 -5.49 -0.57
CA PRO A 30 -4.40 -6.25 0.49
C PRO A 30 -2.89 -6.38 0.33
N ASP A 31 -2.30 -7.01 1.34
CA ASP A 31 -0.92 -7.52 1.34
C ASP A 31 0.13 -6.48 0.94
N PRO A 32 0.19 -5.32 1.66
CA PRO A 32 1.01 -4.20 1.25
C PRO A 32 2.51 -4.43 1.44
N ALA A 33 3.25 -4.27 0.35
CA ALA A 33 4.71 -4.32 0.31
C ALA A 33 5.29 -2.93 -0.10
N PRO A 34 5.55 -2.05 0.88
CA PRO A 34 6.17 -0.75 0.63
C PRO A 34 7.67 -0.87 0.33
N TYR A 35 8.18 -0.04 -0.58
CA TYR A 35 9.59 0.05 -0.93
C TYR A 35 10.01 1.52 -1.15
N VAL A 36 11.10 1.93 -0.52
CA VAL A 36 11.65 3.29 -0.65
C VAL A 36 12.69 3.30 -1.76
N HIS A 37 12.51 4.17 -2.77
CA HIS A 37 13.48 4.40 -3.84
C HIS A 37 13.68 5.91 -4.04
N GLY A 38 14.82 6.43 -3.56
CA GLY A 38 15.08 7.87 -3.53
C GLY A 38 14.07 8.61 -2.66
N ASP A 39 13.42 9.64 -3.22
CA ASP A 39 12.40 10.44 -2.54
C ASP A 39 10.96 9.93 -2.75
N THR A 40 10.81 8.71 -3.27
CA THR A 40 9.52 8.08 -3.58
C THR A 40 9.36 6.79 -2.80
N VAL A 41 8.17 6.60 -2.23
CA VAL A 41 7.71 5.30 -1.75
C VAL A 41 6.84 4.68 -2.83
N TYR A 42 7.20 3.49 -3.26
CA TYR A 42 6.37 2.62 -4.09
C TYR A 42 5.66 1.63 -3.19
N LEU A 43 4.37 1.42 -3.43
CA LEU A 43 3.54 0.49 -2.68
C LEU A 43 3.03 -0.56 -3.67
N PHE A 44 3.60 -1.75 -3.56
CA PHE A 44 3.19 -2.94 -4.29
C PHE A 44 2.11 -3.62 -3.45
N VAL A 45 0.98 -3.95 -4.06
CA VAL A 45 -0.17 -4.56 -3.37
C VAL A 45 -0.79 -5.58 -4.29
N ASP A 46 -1.50 -6.53 -3.69
CA ASP A 46 -2.36 -7.38 -4.48
C ASP A 46 -3.70 -6.67 -4.79
N HIS A 47 -4.59 -7.35 -5.50
CA HIS A 47 -5.89 -6.84 -5.90
C HIS A 47 -7.01 -7.82 -5.54
N ASP A 48 -7.74 -7.54 -4.46
CA ASP A 48 -9.02 -8.20 -4.18
C ASP A 48 -10.09 -7.62 -5.14
N GLU A 49 -10.75 -8.47 -5.93
CA GLU A 49 -11.75 -8.00 -6.89
C GLU A 49 -13.04 -7.48 -6.21
N ASP A 50 -13.73 -6.53 -6.87
CA ASP A 50 -14.95 -5.92 -6.31
C ASP A 50 -16.06 -6.94 -5.95
N ASP A 51 -16.14 -8.04 -6.72
CA ASP A 51 -17.11 -9.12 -6.55
C ASP A 51 -16.53 -10.36 -5.83
N ALA A 52 -15.35 -10.23 -5.22
CA ALA A 52 -14.67 -11.32 -4.52
C ALA A 52 -15.52 -11.89 -3.37
N LEU A 53 -15.90 -13.17 -3.47
CA LEU A 53 -16.52 -13.95 -2.38
C LEU A 53 -15.50 -14.84 -1.64
N TYR A 54 -14.29 -14.92 -2.20
CA TYR A 54 -13.10 -15.61 -1.71
C TYR A 54 -11.88 -14.83 -2.24
N PHE A 55 -10.66 -15.35 -2.19
CA PHE A 55 -9.45 -14.71 -2.73
C PHE A 55 -9.41 -14.67 -4.27
N LYS A 56 -10.35 -13.93 -4.89
CA LYS A 56 -10.41 -13.71 -6.34
C LYS A 56 -9.45 -12.58 -6.69
N MET A 57 -8.25 -12.93 -7.15
CA MET A 57 -7.13 -12.00 -7.31
C MET A 57 -6.38 -12.30 -8.60
N LYS A 58 -6.49 -11.42 -9.60
CA LYS A 58 -5.96 -11.69 -10.95
C LYS A 58 -4.55 -11.14 -11.17
N ASP A 59 -4.27 -10.05 -10.48
CA ASP A 59 -3.14 -9.18 -10.76
C ASP A 59 -2.67 -8.41 -9.51
N TRP A 60 -1.53 -7.73 -9.67
CA TRP A 60 -0.92 -6.89 -8.66
C TRP A 60 -0.89 -5.43 -9.12
N LEU A 61 -1.13 -4.53 -8.17
CA LEU A 61 -1.21 -3.10 -8.41
C LEU A 61 0.03 -2.40 -7.89
N LEU A 62 0.27 -1.20 -8.43
CA LEU A 62 1.31 -0.31 -7.96
C LEU A 62 0.72 1.04 -7.61
N TYR A 63 1.14 1.58 -6.49
CA TYR A 63 0.92 2.96 -6.09
C TYR A 63 2.25 3.64 -5.76
N SER A 64 2.27 4.97 -5.75
CA SER A 64 3.43 5.72 -5.27
C SER A 64 3.04 6.95 -4.46
N THR A 65 3.90 7.38 -3.55
CA THR A 65 3.76 8.64 -2.83
C THR A 65 5.14 9.26 -2.56
N THR A 66 5.17 10.58 -2.40
CA THR A 66 6.36 11.32 -1.92
C THR A 66 6.11 11.99 -0.57
N ASP A 67 4.86 11.98 -0.09
CA ASP A 67 4.40 12.70 1.10
C ASP A 67 3.70 11.82 2.15
N MET A 68 3.52 10.53 1.87
CA MET A 68 2.89 9.50 2.72
C MET A 68 1.40 9.69 2.97
N VAL A 69 0.75 10.65 2.29
CA VAL A 69 -0.68 10.93 2.48
C VAL A 69 -1.45 11.00 1.15
N ASN A 70 -0.84 11.41 0.05
CA ASN A 70 -1.43 11.39 -1.28
C ASN A 70 -0.78 10.25 -2.08
N TRP A 71 -1.59 9.32 -2.56
CA TRP A 71 -1.16 8.14 -3.29
C TRP A 71 -1.59 8.23 -4.75
N THR A 72 -0.63 8.06 -5.65
CA THR A 72 -0.84 8.01 -7.10
C THR A 72 -0.99 6.57 -7.56
N TYR A 73 -2.08 6.23 -8.23
CA TYR A 73 -2.23 4.94 -8.91
C TYR A 73 -1.25 4.82 -10.09
N ARG A 74 -0.49 3.74 -10.14
CA ARG A 74 0.53 3.46 -11.17
C ARG A 74 0.17 2.26 -12.05
N GLY A 75 -1.09 1.85 -12.03
CA GLY A 75 -1.58 0.78 -12.90
C GLY A 75 -1.47 -0.60 -12.26
N THR A 76 -1.53 -1.59 -13.15
CA THR A 76 -1.44 -3.03 -12.86
C THR A 76 -0.24 -3.59 -13.63
N PRO A 77 1.00 -3.48 -13.10
CA PRO A 77 2.20 -3.77 -13.88
C PRO A 77 2.46 -5.27 -14.08
N LEU A 78 1.82 -6.12 -13.28
CA LEU A 78 2.03 -7.57 -13.26
C LEU A 78 0.71 -8.30 -13.05
N SER A 79 0.56 -9.45 -13.70
CA SER A 79 -0.58 -10.36 -13.50
C SER A 79 -0.13 -11.82 -13.57
N THR A 80 -1.00 -12.72 -13.15
CA THR A 80 -0.79 -14.18 -13.28
C THR A 80 -0.53 -14.62 -14.73
N GLU A 81 -1.06 -13.88 -15.72
CA GLU A 81 -0.81 -14.07 -17.17
C GLU A 81 0.63 -13.83 -17.61
N THR A 82 1.43 -13.18 -16.76
CA THR A 82 2.87 -13.03 -17.02
C THR A 82 3.62 -14.37 -16.89
N PHE A 83 3.10 -15.29 -16.07
CA PHE A 83 3.76 -16.54 -15.70
C PHE A 83 3.04 -17.73 -16.35
N GLN A 84 3.60 -18.27 -17.44
CA GLN A 84 2.98 -19.38 -18.17
C GLN A 84 2.84 -20.67 -17.35
N TRP A 85 3.66 -20.83 -16.31
CA TRP A 85 3.62 -21.97 -15.41
C TRP A 85 2.52 -21.86 -14.34
N ALA A 86 2.01 -20.64 -14.09
CA ALA A 86 1.03 -20.37 -13.05
C ALA A 86 -0.41 -20.58 -13.55
N ARG A 87 -1.33 -20.82 -12.62
CA ARG A 87 -2.76 -20.73 -12.89
C ARG A 87 -3.12 -19.30 -13.30
N GLN A 88 -4.01 -19.19 -14.28
CA GLN A 88 -4.34 -17.92 -14.92
C GLN A 88 -5.59 -17.30 -14.33
N GLY A 89 -5.56 -15.98 -14.13
CA GLY A 89 -6.72 -15.17 -13.75
C GLY A 89 -7.21 -15.37 -12.31
N ASP A 90 -6.37 -15.94 -11.44
CA ASP A 90 -6.66 -16.09 -10.00
C ASP A 90 -5.36 -16.37 -9.22
N ASN A 91 -5.41 -16.29 -7.88
CA ASN A 91 -4.30 -16.58 -6.97
C ASN A 91 -3.06 -15.67 -7.13
N ALA A 92 -3.26 -14.41 -7.50
CA ALA A 92 -2.24 -13.37 -7.43
C ALA A 92 -2.06 -12.89 -5.98
N TRP A 93 -1.52 -13.75 -5.12
CA TRP A 93 -1.36 -13.48 -3.69
C TRP A 93 0.01 -12.90 -3.37
N ALA A 94 0.07 -12.22 -2.22
CA ALA A 94 1.18 -11.59 -1.54
C ALA A 94 2.50 -11.55 -2.32
N ALA A 95 2.98 -10.35 -2.59
CA ALA A 95 4.20 -10.17 -3.35
C ALA A 95 5.07 -9.05 -2.80
N GLN A 96 6.38 -9.15 -3.02
CA GLN A 96 7.31 -8.08 -2.68
C GLN A 96 8.24 -7.79 -3.86
N ALA A 97 8.41 -6.50 -4.15
CA ALA A 97 9.37 -6.04 -5.14
C ALA A 97 10.57 -5.33 -4.49
N VAL A 98 11.75 -5.49 -5.07
CA VAL A 98 12.97 -4.78 -4.69
C VAL A 98 13.74 -4.30 -5.91
N GLU A 99 14.42 -3.17 -5.78
CA GLU A 99 15.40 -2.71 -6.75
C GLU A 99 16.79 -3.27 -6.42
N ARG A 100 17.49 -3.77 -7.45
CA ARG A 100 18.88 -4.18 -7.37
C ARG A 100 19.55 -4.01 -8.73
N ASN A 101 20.72 -3.40 -8.78
CA ASN A 101 21.55 -3.27 -9.98
C ASN A 101 20.84 -2.59 -11.18
N GLY A 102 19.99 -1.59 -10.91
CA GLY A 102 19.23 -0.86 -11.92
C GLY A 102 18.04 -1.63 -12.48
N LYS A 103 17.59 -2.67 -11.77
CA LYS A 103 16.46 -3.52 -12.16
C LYS A 103 15.53 -3.75 -10.99
N TRP A 104 14.27 -3.97 -11.31
CA TRP A 104 13.21 -4.27 -10.35
C TRP A 104 12.86 -5.75 -10.44
N TYR A 105 12.89 -6.42 -9.30
CA TYR A 105 12.57 -7.84 -9.16
C TYR A 105 11.34 -7.97 -8.28
N TRP A 106 10.25 -8.48 -8.86
CA TRP A 106 8.99 -8.69 -8.16
C TRP A 106 8.80 -10.19 -7.89
N TYR A 107 8.93 -10.57 -6.62
CA TYR A 107 8.73 -11.93 -6.15
C TYR A 107 7.27 -12.12 -5.81
N VAL A 108 6.66 -13.16 -6.37
CA VAL A 108 5.23 -13.46 -6.25
C VAL A 108 5.05 -14.91 -5.79
N CYS A 109 3.90 -15.23 -5.21
CA CYS A 109 3.43 -16.61 -5.15
C CYS A 109 2.25 -16.81 -6.10
N ALA A 110 2.17 -17.98 -6.70
CA ALA A 110 1.06 -18.37 -7.57
C ALA A 110 0.91 -19.89 -7.60
N GLU A 111 -0.29 -20.38 -7.92
CA GLU A 111 -0.55 -21.82 -8.05
C GLU A 111 0.22 -22.40 -9.25
N ASP A 112 1.20 -23.26 -8.98
CA ASP A 112 1.96 -24.00 -10.00
C ASP A 112 1.04 -25.04 -10.65
N THR A 113 0.82 -24.94 -11.96
CA THR A 113 -0.05 -25.85 -12.72
C THR A 113 0.50 -27.28 -12.84
N THR A 114 1.78 -27.49 -12.53
CA THR A 114 2.40 -28.83 -12.51
C THR A 114 2.25 -29.49 -11.14
N MET A 115 2.48 -28.74 -10.07
CA MET A 115 2.45 -29.28 -8.70
C MET A 115 1.07 -29.18 -8.04
N HIS A 116 0.17 -28.35 -8.58
CA HIS A 116 -1.11 -27.97 -7.98
C HIS A 116 -0.97 -27.46 -6.54
N LEU A 117 0.11 -26.73 -6.29
CA LEU A 117 0.47 -26.08 -5.03
C LEU A 117 1.10 -24.72 -5.34
N HIS A 118 1.08 -23.79 -4.38
CA HIS A 118 1.72 -22.50 -4.55
C HIS A 118 3.23 -22.64 -4.60
N GLY A 119 3.85 -21.98 -5.58
CA GLY A 119 5.29 -21.82 -5.74
C GLY A 119 5.65 -20.36 -5.91
N LEU A 120 6.94 -20.05 -5.82
CA LEU A 120 7.42 -18.66 -5.91
C LEU A 120 7.96 -18.36 -7.31
N GLY A 121 7.47 -17.27 -7.89
CA GLY A 121 7.95 -16.68 -9.14
C GLY A 121 8.82 -15.46 -8.92
N VAL A 122 9.52 -15.04 -9.96
CA VAL A 122 10.17 -13.73 -10.02
C VAL A 122 9.99 -13.12 -11.40
N ALA A 123 9.44 -11.91 -11.44
CA ALA A 123 9.40 -11.09 -12.64
C ALA A 123 10.43 -9.97 -12.57
N VAL A 124 10.92 -9.53 -13.73
CA VAL A 124 11.94 -8.49 -13.85
C VAL A 124 11.50 -7.34 -14.75
N ALA A 125 11.82 -6.11 -14.35
CA ALA A 125 11.62 -4.88 -15.12
C ALA A 125 12.81 -3.91 -14.99
N ASP A 126 12.86 -2.89 -15.85
CA ASP A 126 13.88 -1.83 -15.80
C ASP A 126 13.44 -0.62 -14.94
N ARG A 127 12.18 -0.60 -14.49
CA ARG A 127 11.57 0.47 -13.67
C ARG A 127 10.40 -0.10 -12.85
N PRO A 128 9.97 0.56 -11.76
CA PRO A 128 8.97 -0.01 -10.87
C PRO A 128 7.62 -0.22 -11.54
N GLU A 129 7.25 0.62 -12.51
CA GLU A 129 5.99 0.52 -13.28
C GLU A 129 6.04 -0.55 -14.39
N GLY A 130 7.14 -1.30 -14.52
CA GLY A 130 7.29 -2.30 -15.57
C GLY A 130 7.67 -1.74 -16.95
N PRO A 131 7.38 -2.46 -18.04
CA PRO A 131 6.66 -3.73 -18.08
C PRO A 131 7.49 -4.85 -17.44
N TYR A 132 6.85 -5.65 -16.59
CA TYR A 132 7.46 -6.85 -16.03
C TYR A 132 7.36 -8.03 -17.00
N LYS A 133 8.32 -8.94 -16.91
CA LYS A 133 8.31 -10.23 -17.60
C LYS A 133 8.74 -11.33 -16.64
N ASP A 134 8.20 -12.54 -16.81
CA ASP A 134 8.70 -13.73 -16.13
C ASP A 134 10.19 -13.90 -16.44
N ALA A 135 11.03 -13.87 -15.39
CA ALA A 135 12.47 -13.92 -15.56
C ALA A 135 12.98 -15.34 -15.86
N LEU A 136 12.17 -16.38 -15.60
CA LEU A 136 12.61 -17.77 -15.59
C LEU A 136 11.80 -18.69 -16.51
N GLY A 137 10.51 -18.37 -16.76
CA GLY A 137 9.59 -19.27 -17.45
C GLY A 137 9.17 -20.49 -16.61
N LYS A 138 9.48 -20.48 -15.30
CA LYS A 138 9.20 -21.53 -14.32
C LYS A 138 9.26 -20.94 -12.90
N PRO A 139 8.77 -21.63 -11.86
CA PRO A 139 8.96 -21.20 -10.48
C PRO A 139 10.46 -21.09 -10.13
N LEU A 140 10.84 -20.04 -9.40
CA LEU A 140 12.12 -19.92 -8.70
C LEU A 140 12.19 -20.94 -7.56
N VAL A 141 11.09 -21.09 -6.82
CA VAL A 141 10.90 -22.13 -5.81
C VAL A 141 9.70 -22.99 -6.24
N PRO A 142 9.89 -24.29 -6.53
CA PRO A 142 8.80 -25.18 -6.93
C PRO A 142 7.68 -25.27 -5.89
N GLY A 143 6.47 -25.56 -6.35
CA GLY A 143 5.30 -25.55 -5.49
C GLY A 143 5.37 -26.56 -4.34
N ALA A 144 5.07 -26.11 -3.12
CA ALA A 144 4.98 -26.95 -1.94
C ALA A 144 3.95 -26.40 -0.95
N TRP A 145 3.57 -27.22 0.04
CA TRP A 145 2.58 -26.81 1.03
C TRP A 145 3.11 -25.64 1.88
N GLY A 146 2.31 -24.57 1.97
CA GLY A 146 2.68 -23.35 2.69
C GLY A 146 3.68 -22.46 1.98
N PHE A 147 4.03 -22.69 0.70
CA PHE A 147 4.99 -21.84 -0.01
C PHE A 147 4.32 -20.58 -0.61
N ILE A 148 4.00 -19.63 0.27
CA ILE A 148 3.37 -18.34 -0.03
C ILE A 148 4.11 -17.19 0.65
N ASP A 149 3.70 -15.96 0.36
CA ASP A 149 4.17 -14.71 0.99
C ASP A 149 5.69 -14.50 0.91
N PRO A 150 6.26 -14.41 -0.31
CA PRO A 150 7.67 -14.09 -0.50
C PRO A 150 8.00 -12.71 0.08
N SER A 151 9.06 -12.67 0.90
CA SER A 151 9.70 -11.43 1.35
C SER A 151 11.18 -11.42 1.05
N VAL A 152 11.65 -10.35 0.42
CA VAL A 152 13.06 -10.15 0.09
C VAL A 152 13.70 -9.13 0.99
N PHE A 153 14.87 -9.50 1.50
CA PHE A 153 15.71 -8.66 2.32
C PHE A 153 17.13 -8.65 1.76
N ILE A 154 17.70 -7.45 1.60
CA ILE A 154 19.08 -7.25 1.16
C ILE A 154 19.86 -6.74 2.37
N ASP A 155 20.83 -7.53 2.83
CA ASP A 155 21.61 -7.21 4.02
C ASP A 155 22.69 -6.16 3.73
N ASP A 156 23.26 -5.58 4.80
CA ASP A 156 24.27 -4.53 4.72
C ASP A 156 25.56 -4.99 4.02
N ASP A 157 25.84 -6.30 4.02
CA ASP A 157 26.98 -6.91 3.32
C ASP A 157 26.71 -7.17 1.82
N GLY A 158 25.50 -6.83 1.36
CA GLY A 158 25.04 -7.03 -0.01
C GLY A 158 24.41 -8.39 -0.28
N GLN A 159 24.41 -9.33 0.66
CA GLN A 159 23.74 -10.62 0.49
C GLN A 159 22.22 -10.45 0.52
N SER A 160 21.56 -10.89 -0.56
CA SER A 160 20.11 -10.95 -0.63
C SER A 160 19.58 -12.28 -0.08
N TYR A 161 18.45 -12.22 0.60
CA TYR A 161 17.71 -13.36 1.13
C TYR A 161 16.25 -13.28 0.69
N LEU A 162 15.67 -14.44 0.37
CA LEU A 162 14.24 -14.60 0.14
C LEU A 162 13.68 -15.43 1.30
N PHE A 163 12.68 -14.92 2.00
CA PHE A 163 11.89 -15.57 3.05
C PHE A 163 10.49 -15.86 2.51
N TRP A 164 9.82 -16.89 3.03
CA TRP A 164 8.43 -17.20 2.68
C TRP A 164 7.87 -18.22 3.67
N GLY A 165 6.54 -18.30 3.76
CA GLY A 165 5.89 -19.47 4.33
C GLY A 165 4.60 -19.20 5.10
N ASN A 166 3.65 -20.13 5.02
CA ASN A 166 2.49 -20.25 5.92
C ASN A 166 2.56 -21.58 6.70
N ASN A 167 2.32 -21.51 8.02
CA ASN A 167 2.38 -22.65 8.95
C ASN A 167 3.71 -23.45 8.86
N GLY A 168 4.75 -22.71 8.51
CA GLY A 168 6.11 -23.10 8.20
C GLY A 168 6.83 -21.84 7.71
N LEU A 169 8.13 -21.73 7.94
CA LEU A 169 8.90 -20.55 7.54
C LEU A 169 10.26 -20.99 7.02
N TRP A 170 10.56 -20.56 5.80
CA TRP A 170 11.79 -20.90 5.09
C TRP A 170 12.46 -19.65 4.56
N TYR A 171 13.75 -19.79 4.26
CA TYR A 171 14.52 -18.78 3.56
C TYR A 171 15.65 -19.41 2.76
N ALA A 172 16.12 -18.69 1.77
CA ALA A 172 17.31 -19.03 0.99
C ALA A 172 18.09 -17.76 0.68
N LYS A 173 19.40 -17.91 0.49
CA LYS A 173 20.21 -16.87 -0.16
C LYS A 173 19.76 -16.76 -1.61
N LEU A 174 19.73 -15.53 -2.12
CA LEU A 174 19.67 -15.27 -3.55
C LEU A 174 21.09 -15.04 -4.07
N ASN A 175 21.37 -15.46 -5.29
CA ASN A 175 22.58 -15.04 -6.01
C ASN A 175 22.45 -13.57 -6.44
N ASP A 176 23.56 -12.96 -6.84
CA ASP A 176 23.61 -11.56 -7.30
C ASP A 176 22.72 -11.26 -8.51
N ASP A 177 22.31 -12.29 -9.26
CA ASP A 177 21.38 -12.18 -10.39
C ASP A 177 19.92 -11.94 -9.96
N MET A 178 19.62 -12.15 -8.67
CA MET A 178 18.29 -12.07 -8.02
C MET A 178 17.25 -13.04 -8.60
N ILE A 179 17.64 -13.95 -9.49
CA ILE A 179 16.74 -14.89 -10.18
C ILE A 179 17.16 -16.34 -9.98
N SER A 180 18.13 -16.60 -9.10
CA SER A 180 18.52 -17.95 -8.70
C SER A 180 18.84 -18.02 -7.20
N LEU A 181 18.58 -19.18 -6.60
CA LEU A 181 18.95 -19.43 -5.21
C LEU A 181 20.46 -19.67 -5.10
N GLY A 182 21.11 -18.97 -4.16
CA GLY A 182 22.51 -19.12 -3.77
C GLY A 182 22.74 -20.10 -2.62
N SER A 183 21.68 -20.77 -2.15
CA SER A 183 21.75 -21.82 -1.14
C SER A 183 20.63 -22.83 -1.33
N GLU A 184 20.69 -23.92 -0.57
CA GLU A 184 19.50 -24.75 -0.34
C GLU A 184 18.43 -23.96 0.41
N ILE A 185 17.19 -24.45 0.34
CA ILE A 185 16.07 -23.94 1.14
C ILE A 185 16.32 -24.32 2.60
N MET A 186 16.36 -23.32 3.47
CA MET A 186 16.63 -23.51 4.90
C MET A 186 15.34 -23.25 5.70
N PRO A 187 14.90 -24.16 6.58
CA PRO A 187 13.87 -23.83 7.54
C PRO A 187 14.42 -22.83 8.56
N VAL A 188 13.59 -21.88 8.97
CA VAL A 188 13.93 -20.99 10.08
C VAL A 188 13.98 -21.78 11.37
N LYS A 189 15.13 -21.70 12.06
CA LYS A 189 15.37 -22.45 13.29
C LYS A 189 14.56 -21.87 14.44
N GLY A 190 14.00 -22.77 15.26
CA GLY A 190 13.24 -22.39 16.44
C GLY A 190 11.78 -22.03 16.17
N LEU A 191 11.24 -22.28 14.96
CA LEU A 191 9.83 -21.97 14.66
C LEU A 191 8.85 -22.60 15.67
N GLU A 192 9.16 -23.78 16.20
CA GLU A 192 8.36 -24.49 17.21
C GLU A 192 8.74 -24.13 18.67
N ASP A 193 9.68 -23.20 18.87
CA ASP A 193 10.14 -22.72 20.18
C ASP A 193 9.32 -21.47 20.60
N PRO A 194 8.57 -21.52 21.71
CA PRO A 194 7.79 -20.37 22.17
C PRO A 194 8.62 -19.13 22.53
N GLU A 195 9.89 -19.31 22.91
CA GLU A 195 10.78 -18.17 23.18
C GLU A 195 11.22 -17.47 21.89
N ALA A 196 11.13 -18.14 20.74
CA ALA A 196 11.51 -17.61 19.44
C ALA A 196 10.32 -17.04 18.66
N PHE A 197 9.12 -17.66 18.73
CA PHE A 197 7.96 -17.27 17.91
C PHE A 197 6.64 -17.12 18.68
N GLY A 198 6.73 -16.96 20.00
CA GLY A 198 5.58 -16.66 20.86
C GLY A 198 4.85 -17.90 21.37
N PRO A 199 3.89 -17.71 22.29
CA PRO A 199 3.25 -18.79 23.02
C PRO A 199 2.59 -19.83 22.10
N LEU A 200 2.49 -21.06 22.60
CA LEU A 200 1.73 -22.10 21.91
C LEU A 200 0.24 -21.75 21.91
N VAL A 201 -0.36 -21.72 20.73
CA VAL A 201 -1.79 -21.52 20.48
C VAL A 201 -2.37 -22.75 19.79
N MET A 202 -3.62 -23.09 20.12
CA MET A 202 -4.34 -24.13 19.40
C MET A 202 -4.87 -23.54 18.10
N LYS A 203 -4.37 -24.01 16.96
CA LYS A 203 -4.79 -23.53 15.64
C LYS A 203 -4.88 -24.63 14.61
N MET A 204 -5.64 -24.38 13.55
CA MET A 204 -5.84 -25.30 12.44
C MET A 204 -4.53 -25.51 11.68
N ASP A 205 -4.14 -26.76 11.51
CA ASP A 205 -3.13 -27.16 10.53
C ASP A 205 -3.86 -27.61 9.27
N TYR A 206 -3.93 -26.73 8.27
CA TYR A 206 -4.65 -27.01 7.03
C TYR A 206 -4.01 -28.11 6.19
N GLN A 207 -2.73 -28.44 6.41
CA GLN A 207 -2.08 -29.59 5.76
C GLN A 207 -2.63 -30.90 6.31
N LEU A 208 -2.82 -30.95 7.64
CA LEU A 208 -3.23 -32.13 8.38
C LEU A 208 -4.75 -32.20 8.58
N GLY A 209 -5.48 -31.12 8.30
CA GLY A 209 -6.92 -31.00 8.52
C GLY A 209 -7.33 -31.13 9.99
N LYS A 210 -6.49 -30.69 10.93
CA LYS A 210 -6.76 -30.79 12.37
C LYS A 210 -6.11 -29.66 13.16
N GLU A 211 -6.66 -29.38 14.33
CA GLU A 211 -6.05 -28.45 15.28
C GLU A 211 -4.83 -29.06 15.99
N LYS A 212 -3.82 -28.23 16.25
CA LYS A 212 -2.64 -28.60 17.04
C LYS A 212 -2.07 -27.36 17.75
N LEU A 213 -1.44 -27.59 18.90
CA LEU A 213 -0.59 -26.58 19.54
C LEU A 213 0.64 -26.30 18.66
N LYS A 214 0.81 -25.04 18.27
CA LYS A 214 1.94 -24.49 17.52
C LYS A 214 2.27 -23.10 18.06
N THR A 215 3.45 -22.56 17.78
CA THR A 215 3.78 -21.17 18.11
C THR A 215 2.88 -20.18 17.36
N GLY A 216 3.02 -18.89 17.69
CA GLY A 216 2.18 -17.84 17.14
C GLY A 216 2.27 -17.71 15.61
N TYR A 217 3.45 -17.93 15.00
CA TYR A 217 3.71 -17.67 13.57
C TYR A 217 2.67 -18.32 12.64
N GLU A 218 1.98 -17.52 11.84
CA GLU A 218 1.05 -17.96 10.79
C GLU A 218 1.69 -17.82 9.41
N GLU A 219 1.93 -16.59 8.95
CA GLU A 219 2.39 -16.28 7.59
C GLU A 219 2.98 -14.85 7.46
N GLY A 220 3.14 -14.37 6.21
CA GLY A 220 3.52 -12.99 5.90
C GLY A 220 4.83 -12.51 6.53
N PRO A 221 5.96 -13.22 6.37
CA PRO A 221 7.23 -12.78 6.96
C PRO A 221 7.65 -11.44 6.36
N TRP A 222 8.06 -10.49 7.19
CA TRP A 222 8.63 -9.21 6.76
C TRP A 222 9.94 -8.94 7.49
N VAL A 223 11.05 -8.97 6.77
CA VAL A 223 12.40 -8.87 7.34
C VAL A 223 12.98 -7.47 7.14
N THR A 224 13.41 -6.84 8.23
CA THR A 224 14.19 -5.60 8.21
C THR A 224 15.40 -5.71 9.14
N LYS A 225 16.32 -4.76 9.03
CA LYS A 225 17.49 -4.67 9.92
C LYS A 225 17.70 -3.25 10.38
N ARG A 226 17.99 -3.08 11.66
CA ARG A 226 18.30 -1.79 12.26
C ARG A 226 19.33 -1.95 13.37
N ASN A 227 20.39 -1.15 13.35
CA ASN A 227 21.46 -1.15 14.36
C ASN A 227 22.04 -2.55 14.64
N GLY A 228 22.24 -3.35 13.60
CA GLY A 228 22.77 -4.72 13.71
C GLY A 228 21.80 -5.73 14.31
N LEU A 229 20.52 -5.40 14.45
CA LEU A 229 19.46 -6.31 14.87
C LEU A 229 18.51 -6.54 13.69
N TYR A 230 18.26 -7.81 13.37
CA TYR A 230 17.24 -8.24 12.42
C TYR A 230 15.89 -8.28 13.12
N TYR A 231 14.86 -7.80 12.43
CA TYR A 231 13.47 -7.85 12.83
C TYR A 231 12.74 -8.70 11.81
N LEU A 232 11.98 -9.67 12.29
CA LEU A 232 11.06 -10.47 11.50
C LEU A 232 9.65 -10.22 12.05
N VAL A 233 8.88 -9.39 11.35
CA VAL A 233 7.46 -9.16 11.62
C VAL A 233 6.65 -10.21 10.86
N TYR A 234 5.54 -10.69 11.42
CA TYR A 234 4.72 -11.73 10.80
C TYR A 234 3.29 -11.72 11.33
N ALA A 235 2.36 -12.28 10.54
CA ALA A 235 1.01 -12.61 10.98
C ALA A 235 1.07 -13.75 12.00
N ALA A 236 0.30 -13.64 13.08
CA ALA A 236 0.39 -14.53 14.23
C ALA A 236 -0.97 -14.81 14.89
N GLY A 237 -1.00 -15.84 15.73
CA GLY A 237 -2.14 -16.20 16.60
C GLY A 237 -3.04 -17.32 16.04
N GLY A 238 -2.96 -17.60 14.74
CA GLY A 238 -3.98 -18.36 14.00
C GLY A 238 -5.04 -17.42 13.43
N VAL A 239 -6.11 -17.95 12.85
CA VAL A 239 -7.19 -17.14 12.25
C VAL A 239 -8.31 -16.91 13.29
N PRO A 240 -8.68 -15.66 13.63
CA PRO A 240 -8.20 -14.40 13.05
C PRO A 240 -6.81 -13.98 13.54
N GLU A 241 -6.03 -13.43 12.62
CA GLU A 241 -4.61 -13.10 12.80
C GLU A 241 -4.38 -11.72 13.40
N HIS A 242 -3.25 -11.55 14.08
CA HIS A 242 -2.70 -10.29 14.56
C HIS A 242 -1.21 -10.16 14.17
N LEU A 243 -0.57 -8.99 14.29
CA LEU A 243 0.86 -8.87 13.99
C LEU A 243 1.72 -9.06 15.25
N ALA A 244 2.79 -9.83 15.10
CA ALA A 244 3.84 -9.98 16.10
C ALA A 244 5.23 -9.92 15.44
N TYR A 245 6.28 -9.89 16.26
CA TYR A 245 7.64 -9.93 15.72
C TYR A 245 8.64 -10.63 16.63
N SER A 246 9.71 -11.06 15.99
CA SER A 246 10.90 -11.62 16.63
C SER A 246 12.16 -10.90 16.16
N THR A 247 13.19 -10.93 16.98
CA THR A 247 14.49 -10.31 16.66
C THR A 247 15.63 -11.30 16.74
N SER A 248 16.72 -11.01 16.01
CA SER A 248 17.97 -11.75 16.14
C SER A 248 19.17 -10.87 15.81
N ARG A 249 20.36 -11.25 16.30
CA ARG A 249 21.64 -10.65 15.88
C ARG A 249 22.25 -11.34 14.66
N SER A 250 21.59 -12.37 14.14
CA SER A 250 22.01 -13.14 12.98
C SER A 250 20.77 -13.52 12.18
N ILE A 251 20.83 -13.38 10.86
CA ILE A 251 19.71 -13.76 9.97
C ILE A 251 19.31 -15.25 10.11
N ASN A 252 20.24 -16.09 10.59
CA ASN A 252 20.03 -17.52 10.84
C ASN A 252 19.48 -17.84 12.25
N GLY A 253 19.15 -16.81 13.04
CA GLY A 253 18.81 -16.94 14.44
C GLY A 253 20.03 -17.11 15.37
N PRO A 254 19.82 -17.49 16.64
CA PRO A 254 18.51 -17.79 17.24
C PRO A 254 17.61 -16.55 17.28
N TRP A 255 16.32 -16.76 17.02
CA TRP A 255 15.31 -15.72 17.10
C TRP A 255 14.77 -15.60 18.52
N LYS A 256 14.31 -14.41 18.88
CA LYS A 256 13.70 -14.10 20.16
C LYS A 256 12.39 -13.37 19.92
N TYR A 257 11.30 -13.91 20.44
CA TYR A 257 10.00 -13.29 20.40
C TYR A 257 9.99 -11.98 21.21
N GLU A 258 9.47 -10.90 20.62
CA GLU A 258 9.41 -9.58 21.26
C GLU A 258 7.98 -9.09 21.52
N GLY A 259 6.97 -9.81 21.04
CA GLY A 259 5.57 -9.57 21.39
C GLY A 259 4.65 -9.29 20.20
N ARG A 260 3.36 -9.23 20.52
CA ARG A 260 2.29 -8.70 19.66
C ARG A 260 2.42 -7.18 19.53
N ILE A 261 2.32 -6.68 18.31
CA ILE A 261 2.48 -5.26 17.96
C ILE A 261 1.22 -4.64 17.36
N MET A 262 0.31 -5.42 16.79
CA MET A 262 -1.02 -4.96 16.38
C MET A 262 -2.05 -6.03 16.74
N ASP A 263 -3.30 -5.63 16.95
CA ASP A 263 -4.41 -6.55 17.23
C ASP A 263 -4.96 -7.19 15.94
N GLU A 264 -6.03 -7.98 16.05
CA GLU A 264 -6.74 -8.51 14.90
C GLU A 264 -7.40 -7.38 14.10
N ALA A 265 -7.22 -7.37 12.78
CA ALA A 265 -7.70 -6.31 11.91
C ALA A 265 -9.25 -6.23 11.87
N GLU A 266 -9.79 -5.01 11.87
CA GLU A 266 -11.24 -4.81 11.78
C GLU A 266 -11.80 -5.33 10.44
N ASN A 267 -12.84 -6.15 10.51
CA ASN A 267 -13.54 -6.76 9.36
C ASN A 267 -12.63 -7.58 8.40
N SER A 268 -11.46 -8.03 8.88
CA SER A 268 -10.57 -8.96 8.18
C SER A 268 -10.18 -10.09 9.13
N PHE A 269 -10.07 -11.31 8.61
CA PHE A 269 -9.57 -12.45 9.39
C PHE A 269 -8.07 -12.68 9.20
N THR A 270 -7.46 -12.06 8.18
CA THR A 270 -6.01 -11.99 7.96
C THR A 270 -5.46 -10.60 8.25
N ILE A 271 -4.15 -10.51 8.44
CA ILE A 271 -3.38 -9.25 8.47
C ILE A 271 -1.96 -9.50 7.92
N HIS A 272 -1.49 -8.65 7.01
CA HIS A 272 -0.14 -8.79 6.42
C HIS A 272 0.69 -7.53 6.67
N ALA A 273 1.94 -7.69 7.12
CA ALA A 273 2.82 -6.57 7.43
C ALA A 273 3.65 -6.09 6.24
N GLY A 274 3.90 -4.79 6.21
CA GLY A 274 4.98 -4.14 5.48
C GLY A 274 5.53 -2.98 6.32
N SER A 275 6.83 -2.69 6.27
CA SER A 275 7.37 -1.55 7.04
C SER A 275 8.57 -0.90 6.38
N ILE A 276 8.64 0.43 6.51
CA ILE A 276 9.72 1.26 5.96
C ILE A 276 10.13 2.36 6.95
N GLU A 277 11.37 2.82 6.79
CA GLU A 277 11.80 4.14 7.25
C GLU A 277 11.81 5.08 6.05
N PHE A 278 11.10 6.21 6.12
CA PHE A 278 11.06 7.20 5.06
C PHE A 278 11.15 8.61 5.64
N LYS A 279 12.10 9.40 5.13
CA LYS A 279 12.40 10.76 5.62
C LYS A 279 12.54 10.84 7.15
N GLY A 280 13.19 9.83 7.74
CA GLY A 280 13.47 9.74 9.19
C GLY A 280 12.29 9.34 10.08
N ARG A 281 11.17 8.89 9.49
CA ARG A 281 9.96 8.43 10.18
C ARG A 281 9.69 6.97 9.84
N ASN A 282 9.08 6.21 10.76
CA ASN A 282 8.83 4.79 10.58
C ASN A 282 7.34 4.54 10.38
N PHE A 283 7.01 3.71 9.39
CA PHE A 283 5.64 3.42 9.01
C PHE A 283 5.42 1.91 8.98
N MET A 284 4.31 1.48 9.58
CA MET A 284 3.80 0.11 9.51
C MET A 284 2.58 0.12 8.58
N PHE A 285 2.66 -0.68 7.53
CA PHE A 285 1.60 -0.96 6.58
C PHE A 285 0.94 -2.28 6.96
N TYR A 286 -0.36 -2.31 6.81
CA TYR A 286 -1.19 -3.49 7.04
C TYR A 286 -2.44 -3.43 6.17
N HIS A 287 -3.25 -4.49 6.14
CA HIS A 287 -4.58 -4.44 5.53
C HIS A 287 -5.68 -4.63 6.57
N ASN A 288 -6.88 -4.17 6.26
CA ASN A 288 -8.11 -4.43 7.02
C ASN A 288 -9.33 -4.49 6.07
N GLY A 289 -10.51 -4.82 6.59
CA GLY A 289 -11.74 -4.91 5.78
C GLY A 289 -12.66 -3.69 5.88
N THR A 290 -12.14 -2.50 6.24
CA THR A 290 -12.98 -1.34 6.62
C THR A 290 -13.39 -0.43 5.46
N ALA A 291 -12.85 -0.65 4.26
CA ALA A 291 -13.29 0.05 3.06
C ALA A 291 -14.80 -0.12 2.80
N VAL A 292 -15.40 0.79 2.04
CA VAL A 292 -16.81 0.68 1.63
C VAL A 292 -17.02 -0.65 0.91
N ASN A 293 -17.98 -1.45 1.36
CA ASN A 293 -18.24 -2.83 0.90
C ASN A 293 -17.10 -3.85 1.13
N GLY A 294 -16.09 -3.48 1.92
CA GLY A 294 -14.96 -4.33 2.29
C GLY A 294 -15.33 -5.50 3.22
N GLY A 295 -14.34 -6.36 3.45
CA GLY A 295 -14.44 -7.54 4.31
C GLY A 295 -13.21 -8.43 4.20
N GLY A 296 -13.25 -9.63 4.78
CA GLY A 296 -12.09 -10.53 4.80
C GLY A 296 -11.58 -11.03 3.44
N PHE A 297 -12.32 -10.78 2.36
CA PHE A 297 -11.91 -11.08 0.97
C PHE A 297 -11.93 -9.84 0.06
N ARG A 298 -12.11 -8.66 0.67
CA ARG A 298 -12.11 -7.34 0.02
C ARG A 298 -11.44 -6.37 0.97
N ARG A 299 -10.13 -6.55 1.10
CA ARG A 299 -9.26 -5.93 2.11
C ARG A 299 -8.55 -4.73 1.51
N SER A 300 -8.21 -3.74 2.33
CA SER A 300 -7.56 -2.50 1.87
C SER A 300 -6.40 -2.10 2.77
N THR A 301 -5.37 -1.53 2.14
CA THR A 301 -4.17 -1.06 2.83
C THR A 301 -4.49 0.08 3.80
N ALA A 302 -3.86 0.04 4.96
CA ALA A 302 -3.84 1.07 5.97
C ALA A 302 -2.41 1.27 6.50
N ILE A 303 -2.15 2.43 7.08
CA ILE A 303 -0.83 2.80 7.58
C ILE A 303 -0.93 3.37 8.98
N GLU A 304 0.02 3.00 9.83
CA GLU A 304 0.30 3.68 11.09
C GLU A 304 1.76 4.16 11.14
N GLU A 305 1.97 5.35 11.70
CA GLU A 305 3.30 5.82 12.05
C GLU A 305 3.68 5.33 13.45
N PHE A 306 4.93 4.90 13.62
CA PHE A 306 5.45 4.52 14.94
C PHE A 306 6.88 5.02 15.16
N SER A 307 7.33 4.92 16.40
CA SER A 307 8.72 5.16 16.77
C SER A 307 9.23 3.98 17.56
N TYR A 308 10.42 3.49 17.19
CA TYR A 308 11.12 2.50 17.99
C TYR A 308 11.36 3.04 19.40
N THR A 309 11.25 2.17 20.40
CA THR A 309 11.68 2.49 21.76
C THR A 309 13.20 2.67 21.83
N ALA A 310 13.72 3.24 22.92
CA ALA A 310 15.15 3.48 23.09
C ALA A 310 15.99 2.18 23.03
N ASP A 311 15.44 1.05 23.46
CA ASP A 311 16.06 -0.28 23.37
C ASP A 311 15.81 -0.97 22.02
N GLY A 312 15.20 -0.28 21.05
CA GLY A 312 15.02 -0.74 19.69
C GLY A 312 13.79 -1.63 19.48
N LYS A 313 12.82 -1.65 20.39
CA LYS A 313 11.59 -2.42 20.21
C LYS A 313 10.58 -1.67 19.33
N ILE A 314 9.78 -2.43 18.60
CA ILE A 314 8.55 -1.93 17.99
C ILE A 314 7.51 -1.88 19.12
N PRO A 315 6.89 -0.71 19.41
CA PRO A 315 5.83 -0.63 20.40
C PRO A 315 4.56 -1.31 19.89
N PHE A 316 3.55 -1.44 20.75
CA PHE A 316 2.20 -1.70 20.26
C PHE A 316 1.71 -0.51 19.41
N ILE A 317 1.16 -0.80 18.24
CA ILE A 317 0.69 0.16 17.25
C ILE A 317 -0.83 -0.02 17.13
N PRO A 318 -1.63 0.91 17.70
CA PRO A 318 -3.09 0.82 17.61
C PRO A 318 -3.57 1.17 16.20
N PHE A 319 -4.66 0.54 15.76
CA PHE A 319 -5.36 0.97 14.56
C PHE A 319 -6.00 2.34 14.77
N THR A 320 -5.82 3.22 13.79
CA THR A 320 -6.43 4.54 13.77
C THR A 320 -7.21 4.74 12.47
N ARG A 321 -8.22 5.62 12.53
CA ARG A 321 -8.91 6.05 11.31
C ARG A 321 -8.10 7.09 10.57
N GLU A 322 -7.27 7.85 11.27
CA GLU A 322 -6.47 8.95 10.72
C GLU A 322 -5.24 8.47 9.92
N GLY A 323 -4.66 7.33 10.29
CA GLY A 323 -3.39 6.87 9.76
C GLY A 323 -2.28 7.91 9.92
N VAL A 324 -1.58 8.24 8.83
CA VAL A 324 -0.51 9.23 8.83
C VAL A 324 -1.07 10.64 9.10
N ARG A 325 -0.88 11.13 10.33
CA ARG A 325 -1.45 12.42 10.77
C ARG A 325 -0.81 13.64 10.12
N THR A 326 0.51 13.62 9.92
CA THR A 326 1.25 14.73 9.33
C THR A 326 2.00 14.22 8.10
N PRO A 327 1.85 14.85 6.93
CA PRO A 327 2.59 14.46 5.74
C PRO A 327 4.09 14.67 5.92
N VAL A 328 4.92 13.96 5.16
CA VAL A 328 6.38 14.16 5.19
C VAL A 328 6.85 15.31 4.27
N SER A 329 5.99 15.79 3.38
CA SER A 329 6.19 16.98 2.53
C SER A 329 4.84 17.53 2.05
N HIS A 330 4.84 18.74 1.49
CA HIS A 330 3.64 19.34 0.91
C HIS A 330 3.53 18.99 -0.58
N LEU A 331 2.31 18.85 -1.09
CA LEU A 331 2.04 18.66 -2.51
C LEU A 331 2.15 20.00 -3.23
N ASN A 332 2.87 20.05 -4.36
CA ASN A 332 3.01 21.23 -5.20
C ASN A 332 1.91 21.24 -6.29
N PRO A 333 0.89 22.12 -6.22
CA PRO A 333 -0.17 22.17 -7.22
C PRO A 333 0.24 22.88 -8.52
N TYR A 334 1.42 23.53 -8.56
CA TYR A 334 1.94 24.25 -9.73
C TYR A 334 2.64 23.34 -10.76
N GLU A 335 2.73 22.06 -10.44
CA GLU A 335 3.12 21.00 -11.37
C GLU A 335 1.87 20.21 -11.77
N ARG A 336 1.97 19.44 -12.85
CA ARG A 336 0.90 18.51 -13.25
C ARG A 336 0.68 17.50 -12.12
N VAL A 337 -0.52 17.50 -11.57
CA VAL A 337 -1.00 16.51 -10.60
C VAL A 337 -1.93 15.55 -11.33
N GLU A 338 -1.55 14.29 -11.41
CA GLU A 338 -2.43 13.25 -11.96
C GLU A 338 -3.71 13.14 -11.12
N ALA A 339 -4.87 13.01 -11.76
CA ALA A 339 -6.16 12.93 -11.08
C ALA A 339 -6.25 11.71 -10.16
N GLU A 340 -5.58 10.63 -10.54
CA GLU A 340 -5.43 9.42 -9.73
C GLU A 340 -4.39 9.56 -8.59
N THR A 341 -4.00 10.79 -8.23
CA THR A 341 -3.27 11.15 -7.01
C THR A 341 -4.24 11.71 -5.97
N MET A 342 -4.48 10.96 -4.89
CA MET A 342 -5.43 11.35 -3.86
C MET A 342 -5.08 10.80 -2.49
N ALA A 343 -5.58 11.46 -1.44
CA ALA A 343 -5.52 10.97 -0.06
C ALA A 343 -6.80 10.23 0.35
N ASP A 344 -7.94 10.62 -0.20
CA ASP A 344 -9.25 10.05 0.10
C ASP A 344 -10.21 10.30 -1.07
N SER A 345 -11.25 9.48 -1.20
CA SER A 345 -12.27 9.62 -2.23
C SER A 345 -13.55 8.87 -1.91
N TYR A 346 -14.61 9.23 -2.63
CA TYR A 346 -15.89 8.52 -2.58
C TYR A 346 -16.50 8.39 -3.98
N GLY A 347 -16.96 7.18 -4.29
CA GLY A 347 -17.68 6.86 -5.53
C GLY A 347 -16.79 6.62 -6.76
N LEU A 348 -15.48 6.84 -6.63
CA LEU A 348 -14.54 6.84 -7.74
C LEU A 348 -13.92 5.46 -8.01
N LYS A 349 -13.49 5.26 -9.26
CA LYS A 349 -12.58 4.19 -9.68
C LYS A 349 -11.35 4.78 -10.39
N THR A 350 -10.31 3.97 -10.53
CA THR A 350 -9.12 4.32 -11.34
C THR A 350 -8.93 3.28 -12.43
N ASP A 351 -8.51 3.72 -13.60
CA ASP A 351 -8.27 2.85 -14.76
C ASP A 351 -7.11 3.40 -15.61
N ARG A 352 -6.77 2.69 -16.69
CA ARG A 352 -5.64 2.99 -17.56
C ARG A 352 -5.94 2.68 -19.01
N ARG A 353 -5.28 3.42 -19.91
CA ARG A 353 -5.26 3.03 -21.33
C ARG A 353 -4.50 1.72 -21.51
N THR A 354 -5.05 0.84 -22.34
CA THR A 354 -4.41 -0.43 -22.69
C THR A 354 -2.98 -0.20 -23.20
N GLY A 355 -2.00 -0.90 -22.62
CA GLY A 355 -0.61 -0.88 -23.06
C GLY A 355 0.19 0.38 -22.71
N GLY A 356 -0.30 1.27 -21.84
CA GLY A 356 0.41 2.50 -21.46
C GLY A 356 0.38 2.83 -19.98
N ASN A 357 1.14 3.88 -19.64
CA ASN A 357 1.24 4.49 -18.30
C ASN A 357 0.32 5.71 -18.17
N HIS A 358 -0.73 5.77 -18.99
CA HIS A 358 -1.72 6.84 -18.93
C HIS A 358 -2.90 6.35 -18.10
N HIS A 359 -2.98 6.81 -16.86
CA HIS A 359 -4.06 6.47 -15.94
C HIS A 359 -5.00 7.67 -15.76
N TYR A 360 -6.15 7.40 -15.16
CA TYR A 360 -7.18 8.40 -14.93
C TYR A 360 -8.16 7.91 -13.86
N VAL A 361 -8.91 8.85 -13.29
CA VAL A 361 -10.09 8.58 -12.48
C VAL A 361 -11.29 8.38 -13.40
N THR A 362 -12.10 7.36 -13.12
CA THR A 362 -13.30 6.98 -13.87
C THR A 362 -14.46 6.67 -12.92
N SER A 363 -15.60 6.28 -13.50
CA SER A 363 -16.87 6.04 -12.78
C SER A 363 -17.34 7.26 -11.98
N ILE A 364 -17.07 8.45 -12.48
CA ILE A 364 -17.45 9.71 -11.84
C ILE A 364 -18.94 9.98 -12.06
N HIS A 365 -19.69 10.12 -10.96
CA HIS A 365 -21.09 10.49 -10.93
C HIS A 365 -21.32 11.80 -10.14
N ASN A 366 -22.52 12.35 -10.25
CA ASN A 366 -22.90 13.54 -9.49
C ASN A 366 -22.86 13.30 -7.97
N GLY A 367 -22.05 14.08 -7.26
CA GLY A 367 -21.88 13.98 -5.81
C GLY A 367 -20.61 13.25 -5.37
N ASP A 368 -19.91 12.60 -6.30
CA ASP A 368 -18.61 11.99 -6.02
C ASP A 368 -17.55 13.05 -5.77
N TRP A 369 -16.47 12.66 -5.08
CA TRP A 369 -15.39 13.57 -4.74
C TRP A 369 -14.07 12.85 -4.48
N MET A 370 -12.99 13.62 -4.61
CA MET A 370 -11.65 13.24 -4.15
C MET A 370 -11.06 14.36 -3.29
N ARG A 371 -10.11 13.99 -2.42
CA ARG A 371 -9.39 14.91 -1.55
C ARG A 371 -7.89 14.72 -1.69
N LEU A 372 -7.17 15.82 -1.79
CA LEU A 372 -5.73 15.88 -1.59
C LEU A 372 -5.41 16.57 -0.28
N ARG A 373 -4.38 16.09 0.40
CA ARG A 373 -3.92 16.65 1.67
C ARG A 373 -2.70 17.54 1.45
N SER A 374 -2.62 18.61 2.24
CA SER A 374 -1.41 19.43 2.35
C SER A 374 -0.90 20.02 1.03
N VAL A 375 -1.79 20.58 0.23
CA VAL A 375 -1.49 21.27 -1.04
C VAL A 375 -0.97 22.68 -0.76
N ASP A 376 0.24 23.02 -1.21
CA ASP A 376 0.89 24.32 -0.96
C ASP A 376 0.66 25.31 -2.11
N PHE A 377 -0.26 26.26 -1.92
CA PHE A 377 -0.53 27.35 -2.85
C PHE A 377 0.46 28.51 -2.74
N GLY A 378 1.56 28.34 -2.01
CA GLY A 378 2.62 29.33 -1.87
C GLY A 378 2.15 30.65 -1.28
N LYS A 379 2.96 31.70 -1.44
CA LYS A 379 2.68 33.03 -0.85
C LYS A 379 1.88 33.94 -1.76
N GLU A 380 1.93 33.71 -3.07
CA GLU A 380 1.29 34.56 -4.07
C GLU A 380 -0.10 34.05 -4.46
N GLY A 381 -0.38 32.76 -4.22
CA GLY A 381 -1.59 32.10 -4.64
C GLY A 381 -1.59 31.80 -6.13
N ALA A 382 -2.58 31.04 -6.58
CA ALA A 382 -2.76 30.72 -7.98
C ALA A 382 -3.83 31.60 -8.62
N LYS A 383 -3.66 31.90 -9.91
CA LYS A 383 -4.56 32.73 -10.71
C LYS A 383 -5.43 31.89 -11.62
N ARG A 384 -4.92 30.77 -12.13
CA ARG A 384 -5.66 29.89 -13.04
C ARG A 384 -5.65 28.46 -12.54
N LEU A 385 -6.67 27.73 -12.95
CA LEU A 385 -6.75 26.29 -12.78
C LEU A 385 -6.95 25.63 -14.13
N LEU A 386 -6.16 24.60 -14.38
CA LEU A 386 -6.27 23.75 -15.57
C LEU A 386 -6.67 22.35 -15.13
N ALA A 387 -7.54 21.72 -15.93
CA ALA A 387 -7.98 20.34 -15.73
C ALA A 387 -8.12 19.67 -17.09
N SER A 388 -7.70 18.41 -17.20
CA SER A 388 -7.88 17.57 -18.38
C SER A 388 -8.91 16.49 -18.10
N VAL A 389 -9.89 16.38 -18.99
CA VAL A 389 -10.95 15.37 -18.91
C VAL A 389 -11.03 14.54 -20.19
N MET A 390 -11.49 13.31 -20.06
CA MET A 390 -11.69 12.36 -21.15
C MET A 390 -13.13 11.82 -21.13
N LYS A 391 -13.54 11.12 -22.19
CA LYS A 391 -14.81 10.37 -22.26
C LYS A 391 -16.04 11.16 -21.72
N VAL A 392 -16.17 12.43 -22.10
CA VAL A 392 -17.26 13.29 -21.63
C VAL A 392 -18.60 12.76 -22.13
N GLN A 393 -19.46 12.39 -21.18
CA GLN A 393 -20.82 11.88 -21.39
C GLN A 393 -21.87 12.93 -21.02
N ASP A 394 -21.57 13.81 -20.06
CA ASP A 394 -22.40 14.94 -19.66
C ASP A 394 -21.67 16.28 -19.90
N THR A 395 -22.11 17.04 -20.90
CA THR A 395 -21.55 18.36 -21.23
C THR A 395 -22.05 19.50 -20.34
N GLY A 396 -22.99 19.22 -19.44
CA GLY A 396 -23.46 20.13 -18.39
C GLY A 396 -22.75 19.93 -17.05
N ALA A 397 -21.84 18.95 -16.95
CA ALA A 397 -21.14 18.63 -15.72
C ALA A 397 -20.09 19.70 -15.36
N THR A 398 -19.68 19.70 -14.09
CA THR A 398 -18.65 20.61 -13.57
C THR A 398 -17.72 19.90 -12.58
N ILE A 399 -16.48 20.40 -12.51
CA ILE A 399 -15.51 20.05 -11.47
C ILE A 399 -15.35 21.26 -10.55
N GLU A 400 -15.70 21.12 -9.28
CA GLU A 400 -15.56 22.17 -8.27
C GLU A 400 -14.33 21.92 -7.41
N PHE A 401 -13.41 22.88 -7.37
CA PHE A 401 -12.23 22.85 -6.50
C PHE A 401 -12.50 23.68 -5.24
N HIS A 402 -12.46 23.03 -4.08
CA HIS A 402 -12.75 23.62 -2.78
C HIS A 402 -11.55 23.48 -1.85
N ALA A 403 -11.15 24.56 -1.18
CA ALA A 403 -10.12 24.52 -0.14
C ALA A 403 -10.40 25.60 0.90
N ALA A 404 -9.97 25.39 2.14
CA ALA A 404 -10.21 26.32 3.25
C ALA A 404 -11.70 26.73 3.44
N GLY A 405 -12.64 25.85 3.08
CA GLY A 405 -14.08 26.12 3.19
C GLY A 405 -14.66 27.04 2.11
N GLN A 406 -13.93 27.31 1.03
CA GLN A 406 -14.37 28.15 -0.09
C GLN A 406 -14.18 27.45 -1.44
N ILE A 407 -15.00 27.81 -2.43
CA ILE A 407 -14.82 27.42 -3.83
C ILE A 407 -13.70 28.27 -4.43
N LEU A 408 -12.62 27.62 -4.87
CA LEU A 408 -11.52 28.25 -5.60
C LEU A 408 -11.86 28.43 -7.07
N ALA A 409 -12.41 27.40 -7.69
CA ALA A 409 -12.74 27.38 -9.11
C ALA A 409 -13.86 26.36 -9.39
N VAL A 410 -14.62 26.65 -10.44
CA VAL A 410 -15.58 25.72 -11.04
C VAL A 410 -15.21 25.58 -12.51
N VAL A 411 -14.87 24.36 -12.93
CA VAL A 411 -14.50 24.04 -14.32
C VAL A 411 -15.71 23.44 -15.03
N PRO A 412 -16.32 24.15 -16.00
CA PRO A 412 -17.40 23.59 -16.81
C PRO A 412 -16.84 22.54 -17.77
N VAL A 413 -17.38 21.32 -17.73
CA VAL A 413 -16.95 20.21 -18.58
C VAL A 413 -17.77 20.21 -19.87
N CYS A 414 -17.41 21.08 -20.81
CA CYS A 414 -18.14 21.23 -22.08
C CYS A 414 -17.59 20.34 -23.22
N ARG A 415 -16.37 19.81 -23.07
CA ARG A 415 -15.68 18.94 -24.04
C ARG A 415 -14.55 18.17 -23.35
N ALA A 416 -14.05 17.13 -24.02
CA ALA A 416 -12.80 16.46 -23.65
C ALA A 416 -11.55 17.33 -23.91
N GLY A 417 -10.46 16.98 -23.24
CA GLY A 417 -9.17 17.65 -23.28
C GLY A 417 -8.99 18.66 -22.15
N GLU A 418 -8.00 19.52 -22.31
CA GLU A 418 -7.68 20.57 -21.33
C GLU A 418 -8.74 21.68 -21.33
N LEU A 419 -9.11 22.08 -20.12
CA LEU A 419 -10.03 23.14 -19.77
C LEU A 419 -9.31 24.08 -18.78
N THR A 420 -9.49 25.39 -18.95
CA THR A 420 -8.84 26.41 -18.12
C THR A 420 -9.86 27.40 -17.60
N VAL A 421 -9.77 27.74 -16.32
CA VAL A 421 -10.61 28.76 -15.68
C VAL A 421 -9.76 29.68 -14.81
N GLU A 422 -10.24 30.90 -14.60
CA GLU A 422 -9.68 31.81 -13.60
C GLU A 422 -10.11 31.37 -12.20
N ILE A 423 -9.20 31.47 -11.24
CA ILE A 423 -9.48 31.23 -9.83
C ILE A 423 -10.30 32.40 -9.28
N GLN A 424 -11.45 32.08 -8.71
CA GLN A 424 -12.44 33.03 -8.22
C GLN A 424 -12.03 33.65 -6.89
N GLN A 425 -11.30 32.89 -6.06
CA GLN A 425 -10.85 33.30 -4.74
C GLN A 425 -9.38 32.94 -4.55
N GLN A 426 -8.55 33.97 -4.36
CA GLN A 426 -7.14 33.77 -4.08
C GLN A 426 -6.95 32.99 -2.79
N LEU A 427 -6.10 31.98 -2.84
CA LEU A 427 -5.72 31.15 -1.71
C LEU A 427 -4.21 31.09 -1.63
N THR A 428 -3.67 31.24 -0.42
CA THR A 428 -2.22 31.17 -0.14
C THR A 428 -1.98 30.20 1.01
N GLY A 429 -0.77 29.65 1.07
CA GLY A 429 -0.35 28.68 2.08
C GLY A 429 -0.86 27.27 1.81
N VAL A 430 -0.78 26.44 2.85
CA VAL A 430 -1.00 24.99 2.75
C VAL A 430 -2.41 24.64 3.20
N HIS A 431 -3.17 23.95 2.34
CA HIS A 431 -4.54 23.55 2.60
C HIS A 431 -4.82 22.15 2.05
N ASP A 432 -5.81 21.47 2.63
CA ASP A 432 -6.41 20.33 1.95
C ASP A 432 -7.31 20.84 0.81
N LEU A 433 -7.31 20.11 -0.30
CA LEU A 433 -8.08 20.41 -1.50
C LEU A 433 -9.11 19.31 -1.72
N PHE A 434 -10.38 19.69 -1.85
CA PHE A 434 -11.48 18.81 -2.22
C PHE A 434 -11.89 19.11 -3.66
N ILE A 435 -12.02 18.07 -4.47
CA ILE A 435 -12.48 18.15 -5.85
C ILE A 435 -13.81 17.42 -5.92
N LEU A 436 -14.88 18.15 -6.20
CA LEU A 436 -16.25 17.64 -6.22
C LEU A 436 -16.76 17.60 -7.66
N PHE A 437 -17.44 16.51 -8.01
CA PHE A 437 -17.99 16.32 -9.35
C PHE A 437 -19.51 16.53 -9.32
N ARG A 438 -20.03 17.37 -10.22
CA ARG A 438 -21.46 17.71 -10.32
C ARG A 438 -21.96 17.51 -11.74
N GLY A 439 -23.19 17.02 -11.89
CA GLY A 439 -23.81 16.81 -13.20
C GLY A 439 -25.16 16.11 -13.09
N GLY A 440 -25.58 15.46 -14.17
CA GLY A 440 -26.77 14.63 -14.24
C GLY A 440 -26.63 13.27 -13.55
N ASP A 441 -27.62 12.39 -13.78
CA ASP A 441 -27.76 11.11 -13.07
C ASP A 441 -26.84 9.98 -13.60
N GLY A 442 -26.15 10.19 -14.73
CA GLY A 442 -25.26 9.21 -15.35
C GLY A 442 -23.79 9.41 -15.01
N GLU A 443 -22.93 8.56 -15.58
CA GLU A 443 -21.48 8.79 -15.58
C GLU A 443 -21.17 10.09 -16.34
N LEU A 444 -20.33 10.95 -15.76
CA LEU A 444 -20.13 12.31 -16.23
C LEU A 444 -18.99 12.40 -17.28
N PHE A 445 -17.80 11.96 -16.89
CA PHE A 445 -16.55 12.01 -17.67
C PHE A 445 -15.47 11.20 -16.93
N ASP A 446 -14.32 11.01 -17.57
CA ASP A 446 -13.08 10.57 -16.91
C ASP A 446 -12.19 11.78 -16.62
N PHE A 447 -11.45 11.77 -15.52
CA PHE A 447 -10.58 12.87 -15.09
C PHE A 447 -9.11 12.42 -15.12
N ASP A 448 -8.27 13.19 -15.83
CA ASP A 448 -6.90 12.80 -16.20
C ASP A 448 -5.86 13.48 -15.31
N TRP A 449 -5.84 14.82 -15.29
CA TRP A 449 -4.91 15.58 -14.45
C TRP A 449 -5.42 17.00 -14.21
N TRP A 450 -4.82 17.69 -13.26
CA TRP A 450 -5.02 19.12 -13.02
C TRP A 450 -3.73 19.81 -12.57
N GLN A 451 -3.71 21.14 -12.67
CA GLN A 451 -2.65 21.99 -12.11
C GLN A 451 -3.19 23.40 -11.87
N VAL A 452 -2.46 24.20 -11.10
CA VAL A 452 -2.72 25.64 -10.95
C VAL A 452 -1.55 26.47 -11.45
N GLU A 453 -1.80 27.73 -11.81
CA GLU A 453 -0.79 28.67 -12.34
C GLU A 453 -0.90 30.07 -11.76
#